data_AF-A0A969RCM2-F1
#
_entry.id   AF-A0A969RCM2-F1
#
_cell.length_a   1.000
_cell.length_b   1.000
_cell.length_c   1.000
_cell.angle_alpha   90.00
_cell.angle_beta   90.00
_cell.angle_gamma   90.00
#
_symmetry.space_group_name_H-M   'P 1'
#
loop_
_entity.id
_entity.type
_entity.pdbx_description
1 polymer ?
#
loop_
_entity_poly.entity_id
_entity_poly.type
_entity_poly.pdbx_seq_one_letter_code
_entity_poly.pdbx_strand_id
1 'polypeptide(L)'
;MASEVDETLYLQQIDVAPEYGRRGIGSRLVSAVCAGAQLQGYRAVLLSTFRDIPWNAPFYAKLGFRPLSESELTPGFQQLRLREAEVELPIANGLIMQREV
;
A
#
# COMPACT_ATOMS: atom_id res chain seq x y z
N MET A 1 -0.44 3.56 -9.41
CA MET A 1 0.20 2.42 -10.11
C MET A 1 0.19 1.22 -9.18
N ALA A 2 0.09 0.01 -9.72
CA ALA A 2 0.20 -1.23 -8.94
C ALA A 2 1.02 -2.28 -9.71
N SER A 3 1.75 -3.12 -9.00
CA SER A 3 2.60 -4.17 -9.55
C SER A 3 2.51 -5.44 -8.71
N GLU A 4 2.80 -6.59 -9.29
CA GLU A 4 2.88 -7.85 -8.53
C GLU A 4 4.21 -7.95 -7.76
N VAL A 5 4.13 -8.44 -6.51
CA VAL A 5 5.28 -8.85 -5.70
C VAL A 5 4.86 -10.08 -4.90
N ASP A 6 5.58 -11.20 -5.05
CA ASP A 6 5.34 -12.47 -4.33
C ASP A 6 3.85 -12.87 -4.22
N GLU A 7 3.16 -12.98 -5.36
CA GLU A 7 1.74 -13.36 -5.44
C GLU A 7 0.75 -12.40 -4.75
N THR A 8 1.19 -11.17 -4.47
CA THR A 8 0.36 -10.10 -3.94
C THR A 8 0.40 -8.87 -4.86
N LEU A 9 -0.65 -8.06 -4.80
CA LEU A 9 -0.69 -6.80 -5.53
C LEU A 9 -0.13 -5.67 -4.66
N TYR A 10 0.98 -5.05 -5.08
CA TYR A 10 1.56 -3.88 -4.44
C TYR A 10 0.99 -2.59 -5.05
N LEU A 11 0.22 -1.84 -4.26
CA LEU A 11 -0.24 -0.50 -4.60
C LEU A 11 0.87 0.52 -4.30
N GLN A 12 1.59 0.91 -5.34
CA GLN A 12 2.72 1.85 -5.23
C GLN A 12 2.28 3.28 -4.97
N GLN A 13 1.23 3.72 -5.67
CA GLN A 13 0.80 5.12 -5.62
C GLN A 13 -0.67 5.27 -5.98
N ILE A 14 -1.32 6.17 -5.23
CA ILE A 14 -2.67 6.63 -5.45
C ILE A 14 -2.75 8.09 -5.03
N ASP A 15 -3.31 8.93 -5.89
CA ASP A 15 -3.46 10.36 -5.62
C ASP A 15 -4.87 10.81 -5.93
N VAL A 16 -5.33 11.76 -5.13
CA VAL A 16 -6.56 12.51 -5.37
C VAL A 16 -6.17 13.98 -5.33
N ALA A 17 -6.48 14.72 -6.39
CA ALA A 17 -6.16 16.14 -6.40
C ALA A 17 -6.81 16.85 -5.20
N PRO A 18 -6.12 17.77 -4.50
CA PRO A 18 -6.57 18.32 -3.22
C PRO A 18 -7.99 18.91 -3.26
N GLU A 19 -8.40 19.52 -4.38
CA GLU A 19 -9.73 20.07 -4.62
C GLU A 19 -10.85 19.02 -4.58
N TYR A 20 -10.51 17.74 -4.78
CA TYR A 20 -11.40 16.59 -4.68
C TYR A 20 -11.21 15.77 -3.40
N GLY A 21 -10.33 16.22 -2.50
CA GLY A 21 -10.08 15.61 -1.20
C GLY A 21 -11.33 15.52 -0.33
N ARG A 22 -11.34 14.57 0.63
CA ARG A 22 -12.43 14.36 1.61
C ARG A 22 -13.82 14.05 1.04
N ARG A 23 -13.92 13.70 -0.25
CA ARG A 23 -15.17 13.27 -0.93
C ARG A 23 -15.31 11.74 -1.07
N GLY A 24 -14.49 10.97 -0.34
CA GLY A 24 -14.48 9.50 -0.40
C GLY A 24 -13.86 8.90 -1.66
N ILE A 25 -13.28 9.72 -2.56
CA ILE A 25 -12.69 9.25 -3.82
C ILE A 25 -11.51 8.31 -3.56
N GLY A 26 -10.59 8.68 -2.65
CA GLY A 26 -9.46 7.82 -2.30
C GLY A 26 -9.91 6.44 -1.80
N SER A 27 -10.91 6.40 -0.91
CA SER A 27 -11.49 5.15 -0.41
C SER A 27 -12.10 4.30 -1.53
N ARG A 28 -12.79 4.91 -2.49
CA ARG A 28 -13.38 4.21 -3.65
C ARG A 28 -12.30 3.65 -4.57
N LEU A 29 -11.24 4.43 -4.82
CA LEU A 29 -10.11 3.99 -5.65
C LEU A 29 -9.37 2.81 -5.00
N VAL A 30 -9.03 2.89 -3.71
CA VAL A 30 -8.42 1.75 -2.98
C VAL A 30 -9.33 0.54 -2.99
N SER A 31 -10.64 0.72 -2.77
CA SER A 31 -11.60 -0.39 -2.80
C SER A 31 -11.67 -1.06 -4.17
N ALA A 32 -11.60 -0.28 -5.25
CA ALA A 32 -11.55 -0.80 -6.61
C ALA A 32 -10.27 -1.61 -6.89
N VAL A 33 -9.13 -1.16 -6.37
CA VAL A 33 -7.86 -1.92 -6.44
C VAL A 33 -8.00 -3.26 -5.71
N CYS A 34 -8.55 -3.27 -4.49
CA CYS A 34 -8.76 -4.50 -3.74
C CYS A 34 -9.72 -5.48 -4.45
N ALA A 35 -10.83 -4.98 -4.98
CA ALA A 35 -11.76 -5.81 -5.75
C ALA A 35 -11.11 -6.36 -7.02
N GLY A 36 -10.33 -5.55 -7.72
CA GLY A 36 -9.56 -5.98 -8.89
C GLY A 36 -8.52 -7.05 -8.54
N ALA A 37 -7.84 -6.92 -7.40
CA ALA A 37 -6.86 -7.89 -6.92
C ALA A 37 -7.50 -9.25 -6.65
N GLN A 38 -8.66 -9.26 -5.97
CA GLN A 38 -9.42 -10.48 -5.70
C GLN A 38 -9.84 -11.19 -7.00
N LEU A 39 -10.36 -10.44 -7.98
CA LEU A 39 -10.77 -11.00 -9.27
C LEU A 39 -9.61 -11.59 -10.07
N GLN A 40 -8.39 -11.10 -9.87
CA GLN A 40 -7.17 -11.61 -10.50
C GLN A 40 -6.53 -12.78 -9.73
N GLY A 41 -7.10 -13.17 -8.57
CA GLY A 41 -6.62 -14.30 -7.78
C GLY A 41 -5.48 -13.97 -6.81
N TYR A 42 -5.16 -12.68 -6.61
CA TYR A 42 -4.22 -12.28 -5.56
C TYR A 42 -4.82 -12.51 -4.18
N ARG A 43 -3.99 -12.90 -3.21
CA ARG A 43 -4.43 -13.15 -1.82
C ARG A 43 -4.49 -11.89 -0.96
N ALA A 44 -3.74 -10.86 -1.35
CA ALA A 44 -3.65 -9.63 -0.59
C ALA A 44 -3.25 -8.45 -1.48
N VAL A 45 -3.57 -7.25 -0.99
CA VAL A 45 -2.99 -5.99 -1.45
C VAL A 45 -2.06 -5.44 -0.39
N LEU A 46 -0.86 -5.03 -0.79
CA LEU A 46 0.10 -4.35 0.06
C LEU A 46 0.31 -2.92 -0.43
N LEU A 47 0.70 -2.04 0.48
CA LEU A 47 1.10 -0.67 0.16
C LEU A 47 2.18 -0.18 1.11
N SER A 48 2.92 0.83 0.67
CA SER A 48 3.83 1.61 1.50
C SER A 48 3.23 2.97 1.76
N THR A 49 3.33 3.46 3.00
CA THR A 49 2.90 4.81 3.35
C THR A 49 3.91 5.50 4.26
N PHE A 50 4.03 6.83 4.14
CA PHE A 50 4.82 7.62 5.07
C PHE A 50 4.34 7.44 6.52
N ARG A 51 5.30 7.17 7.40
CA ARG A 51 5.09 6.99 8.85
C ARG A 51 4.74 8.32 9.53
N ASP A 52 5.40 9.39 9.11
CA ASP A 52 5.33 10.69 9.79
C ASP A 52 4.10 11.52 9.39
N ILE A 53 3.31 11.03 8.43
CA ILE A 53 2.05 11.65 8.03
C ILE A 53 0.90 11.01 8.84
N PRO A 54 0.37 11.69 9.88
CA PRO A 54 -0.44 11.05 10.92
C PRO A 54 -1.78 10.54 10.42
N TRP A 55 -2.26 11.01 9.27
CA TRP A 55 -3.54 10.58 8.70
C TRP A 55 -3.44 9.38 7.76
N ASN A 56 -2.26 9.02 7.26
CA ASN A 56 -2.15 7.98 6.24
C ASN A 56 -2.47 6.58 6.78
N ALA A 57 -1.76 6.15 7.83
CA ALA A 57 -1.99 4.82 8.40
C ALA A 57 -3.44 4.66 8.92
N PRO A 58 -4.04 5.64 9.62
CA PRO A 58 -5.46 5.58 9.98
C PRO A 58 -6.41 5.56 8.78
N PHE A 59 -6.08 6.23 7.68
CA PHE A 59 -6.88 6.19 6.46
C PHE A 59 -6.94 4.76 5.89
N TYR A 60 -5.80 4.10 5.72
CA TYR A 60 -5.75 2.72 5.22
C TYR A 60 -6.30 1.71 6.23
N ALA A 61 -6.09 1.93 7.53
CA ALA A 61 -6.64 1.07 8.58
C ALA A 61 -8.18 0.99 8.53
N LYS A 62 -8.86 2.12 8.28
CA LYS A 62 -10.32 2.14 8.07
C LYS A 62 -10.77 1.35 6.84
N LEU A 63 -9.88 1.11 5.89
CA LEU A 63 -10.14 0.31 4.69
C LEU A 63 -9.74 -1.16 4.86
N GLY A 64 -9.39 -1.59 6.08
CA GLY A 64 -9.04 -2.98 6.40
C GLY A 64 -7.57 -3.33 6.25
N PHE A 65 -6.69 -2.34 6.05
CA PHE A 65 -5.26 -2.57 6.04
C PHE A 65 -4.70 -2.62 7.46
N ARG A 66 -3.72 -3.49 7.71
CA ARG A 66 -2.95 -3.56 8.96
C ARG A 66 -1.47 -3.35 8.69
N PRO A 67 -0.70 -2.77 9.62
CA PRO A 67 0.75 -2.73 9.49
C PRO A 67 1.34 -4.15 9.45
N LEU A 68 2.42 -4.31 8.69
CA LEU A 68 3.30 -5.49 8.75
C LEU A 68 4.60 -5.16 9.49
N SER A 69 5.07 -6.11 10.28
CA SER A 69 6.42 -6.13 10.83
C SER A 69 7.43 -6.60 9.77
N GLU A 70 8.72 -6.32 10.00
CA GLU A 70 9.79 -6.76 9.10
C GLU A 70 9.83 -8.29 8.91
N SER A 71 9.51 -9.04 9.96
CA SER A 71 9.43 -10.50 9.95
C SER A 71 8.26 -11.06 9.14
N GLU A 72 7.23 -10.24 8.87
CA GLU A 72 6.10 -10.62 8.02
C GLU A 72 6.30 -10.25 6.56
N LEU A 73 7.34 -9.45 6.23
CA LEU A 73 7.63 -9.10 4.85
C LEU A 73 8.17 -10.32 4.10
N THR A 74 7.63 -10.53 2.92
CA THR A 74 8.15 -11.56 2.02
C THR A 74 9.51 -11.13 1.45
N PRO A 75 10.33 -12.07 0.95
CA PRO A 75 11.65 -11.75 0.40
C PRO A 75 11.61 -10.70 -0.73
N GLY A 76 10.61 -10.74 -1.61
CA GLY A 76 10.41 -9.75 -2.67
C GLY A 76 10.15 -8.35 -2.14
N PHE A 77 9.39 -8.22 -1.05
CA PHE A 77 9.16 -6.93 -0.39
C PHE A 77 10.40 -6.41 0.33
N GLN A 78 11.19 -7.28 0.95
CA GLN A 78 12.48 -6.88 1.53
C GLN A 78 13.42 -6.34 0.45
N GLN A 79 13.50 -7.01 -0.70
CA GLN A 79 14.29 -6.54 -1.85
C GLN A 79 13.78 -5.23 -2.43
N LEU A 80 12.46 -5.05 -2.51
CA LEU A 80 11.86 -3.80 -2.94
C LEU A 80 12.26 -2.65 -1.99
N ARG A 81 12.18 -2.85 -0.67
CA ARG A 81 12.61 -1.84 0.32
C ARG A 81 14.09 -1.51 0.20
N LEU A 82 14.95 -2.51 -0.02
CA LEU A 82 16.37 -2.28 -0.22
C LEU A 82 16.62 -1.37 -1.43
N ARG A 83 15.95 -1.62 -2.56
CA ARG A 83 16.05 -0.77 -3.75
C ARG A 83 15.54 0.64 -3.50
N GLU A 84 14.40 0.79 -2.80
CA GLU A 84 13.88 2.11 -2.43
C GLU A 84 14.87 2.88 -1.53
N ALA A 85 15.60 2.17 -0.65
CA ALA A 85 16.62 2.76 0.21
C ALA A 85 17.90 3.14 -0.54
N GLU A 86 18.32 2.35 -1.54
CA GLU A 86 19.49 2.64 -2.38
C GLU A 86 19.35 3.95 -3.17
N VAL A 87 18.13 4.31 -3.56
CA VAL A 87 17.82 5.58 -4.23
C VAL A 87 17.29 6.67 -3.27
N GLU A 88 17.47 6.47 -1.96
CA GLU A 88 17.11 7.40 -0.89
C GLU A 88 15.65 7.91 -0.94
N LEU A 89 14.72 7.07 -1.40
CA LEU A 89 13.32 7.44 -1.42
C LEU A 89 12.78 7.54 0.02
N PRO A 90 12.11 8.63 0.42
CA PRO A 90 11.59 8.76 1.79
C PRO A 90 10.58 7.66 2.16
N ILE A 91 9.93 7.05 1.16
CA ILE A 91 8.99 5.95 1.36
C ILE A 91 9.68 4.66 1.81
N ALA A 92 11.00 4.52 1.56
CA ALA A 92 11.82 3.40 2.00
C ALA A 92 11.91 3.26 3.52
N ASN A 93 11.56 4.31 4.28
CA ASN A 93 11.45 4.32 5.75
C ASN A 93 9.98 4.28 6.23
N GLY A 94 9.04 4.17 5.29
CA GLY A 94 7.62 4.12 5.54
C GLY A 94 7.14 2.85 6.25
N LEU A 95 5.83 2.80 6.47
CA LEU A 95 5.11 1.67 6.99
C LEU A 95 4.55 0.86 5.83
N ILE A 96 4.82 -0.45 5.82
CA ILE A 96 4.13 -1.38 4.94
C ILE A 96 2.81 -1.77 5.60
N MET A 97 1.73 -1.75 4.84
CA MET A 97 0.42 -2.20 5.29
C MET A 97 -0.17 -3.21 4.31
N GLN A 98 -0.89 -4.19 4.82
CA GLN A 98 -1.51 -5.27 4.06
C GLN A 98 -3.00 -5.36 4.35
N ARG A 99 -3.78 -5.68 3.31
CA ARG A 99 -5.16 -6.15 3.42
C ARG A 99 -5.33 -7.45 2.62
N GLU A 100 -5.91 -8.47 3.24
CA GLU A 100 -6.36 -9.67 2.53
C GLU A 100 -7.58 -9.34 1.65
N VAL A 101 -7.66 -9.98 0.48
CA VAL A 101 -8.71 -9.76 -0.53
C VAL A 101 -9.31 -11.07 -1.02
#